data_AF-A0A0G0L6M6-F1
#
_entry.id   AF-A0A0G0L6M6-F1
#
_cell.length_a   1.000
_cell.length_b   1.000
_cell.length_c   1.000
_cell.angle_alpha   90.00
_cell.angle_beta   90.00
_cell.angle_gamma   90.00
#
_symmetry.space_group_name_H-M   'P 1'
#
loop_
_entity.id
_entity.type
_entity.pdbx_description
1 polymer ?
#
loop_
_entity_poly.entity_id
_entity_poly.type
_entity_poly.pdbx_seq_one_letter_code
_entity_poly.pdbx_strand_id
1 'polypeptide(L)'
;MKNLKQFLVLSATILVFAFYFGFNHPASSNSADNVSGYAWEADDGGGVGGMGWLSFNCISGGNCATSDYGVSIDGSGNMSGYSWSSNYGWIKFGGLSNFPSGEGTQAQNANLNGNNLKGWARFCAVATSGCDFSSLKPDSATGGWDGWVSLSGAGYGVTINQTSGVFSDYAWGGPDMVGWIDFSQVKMSVDNEEPKLFLKANNNNDLTKVEVGDVITLSSTGYGLDTTSGEATGSWSGGKACPDSLTSPGTVYTPSFKHSTPGTYRYTLTCDSAEGGGTISDYVDVVVLSSLDDYCTDNPIDPICISIHCESYPDDPICATIPPDQRQPYYREN
;
A
#
# COMPACT_ATOMS: atom_id res chain seq x y z
N MET A 1 -37.98 7.95 24.93
CA MET A 1 -38.18 8.17 23.48
C MET A 1 -37.26 9.20 22.84
N LYS A 2 -36.75 10.25 23.55
CA LYS A 2 -35.77 11.20 22.98
C LYS A 2 -34.38 10.57 22.72
N ASN A 3 -33.91 9.69 23.60
CA ASN A 3 -32.56 9.10 23.50
C ASN A 3 -32.40 8.03 22.41
N LEU A 4 -33.51 7.41 21.95
CA LEU A 4 -33.47 6.37 20.92
C LEU A 4 -33.31 6.96 19.51
N LYS A 5 -33.86 8.17 19.27
CA LYS A 5 -33.71 8.88 18.00
C LYS A 5 -32.30 9.45 17.81
N GLN A 6 -31.65 9.93 18.89
CA GLN A 6 -30.25 10.35 18.83
C GLN A 6 -29.31 9.18 18.56
N PHE A 7 -29.56 8.01 19.16
CA PHE A 7 -28.75 6.82 18.92
C PHE A 7 -28.86 6.30 17.48
N LEU A 8 -30.06 6.33 16.89
CA LEU A 8 -30.30 5.97 15.49
C LEU A 8 -29.69 6.97 14.49
N VAL A 9 -29.65 8.26 14.82
CA VAL A 9 -29.04 9.28 13.97
C VAL A 9 -27.51 9.21 14.03
N LEU A 10 -26.91 8.95 15.20
CA LEU A 10 -25.47 8.71 15.36
C LEU A 10 -25.02 7.41 14.70
N SER A 11 -25.79 6.32 14.80
CA SER A 11 -25.44 5.06 14.13
C SER A 11 -25.58 5.16 12.61
N ALA A 12 -26.59 5.88 12.10
CA ALA A 12 -26.76 6.11 10.67
C ALA A 12 -25.69 7.05 10.08
N THR A 13 -25.22 8.05 10.84
CA THR A 13 -24.11 8.92 10.39
C THR A 13 -22.76 8.21 10.42
N ILE A 14 -22.50 7.35 11.42
CA ILE A 14 -21.29 6.52 11.48
C ILE A 14 -21.29 5.44 10.38
N LEU A 15 -22.45 4.82 10.11
CA LEU A 15 -22.59 3.85 9.02
C LEU A 15 -22.45 4.51 7.64
N VAL A 16 -23.00 5.72 7.44
CA VAL A 16 -22.80 6.48 6.20
C VAL A 16 -21.35 6.98 6.07
N PHE A 17 -20.67 7.34 7.17
CA PHE A 17 -19.24 7.66 7.17
C PHE A 17 -18.39 6.44 6.79
N ALA A 18 -18.69 5.25 7.32
CA ALA A 18 -17.96 4.03 7.01
C ALA A 18 -18.25 3.49 5.59
N PHE A 19 -19.46 3.71 5.05
CA PHE A 19 -19.84 3.22 3.72
C PHE A 19 -19.26 4.06 2.57
N TYR A 20 -18.88 5.32 2.81
CA TYR A 20 -18.35 6.21 1.77
C TYR A 20 -16.85 6.06 1.47
N PHE A 21 -16.08 5.41 2.34
CA PHE A 21 -14.62 5.25 2.14
C PHE A 21 -14.19 3.88 1.57
N GLY A 22 -15.15 2.99 1.25
CA GLY A 22 -14.86 1.60 0.88
C GLY A 22 -14.92 1.23 -0.61
N PHE A 23 -14.94 2.19 -1.54
CA PHE A 23 -14.99 1.87 -2.97
C PHE A 23 -13.62 1.89 -3.64
N ASN A 24 -13.18 0.69 -4.03
CA ASN A 24 -12.16 0.35 -5.03
C ASN A 24 -11.59 1.54 -5.82
N HIS A 25 -10.32 1.86 -5.59
CA HIS A 25 -9.54 2.73 -6.48
C HIS A 25 -8.40 1.93 -7.10
N PRO A 26 -8.12 2.13 -8.40
CA PRO A 26 -6.90 1.64 -9.01
C PRO A 26 -5.74 2.52 -8.54
N ALA A 27 -5.25 2.31 -7.31
CA ALA A 27 -3.95 2.81 -6.89
C ALA A 27 -2.92 1.75 -7.32
N SER A 28 -2.28 1.96 -8.46
CA SER A 28 -1.05 1.23 -8.76
C SER A 28 0.10 2.05 -8.20
N SER A 29 0.60 1.59 -7.07
CA SER A 29 1.87 1.98 -6.45
C SER A 29 2.22 0.81 -5.52
N ASN A 30 3.51 0.53 -5.32
CA ASN A 30 3.92 -0.73 -4.68
C ASN A 30 4.82 -0.42 -3.47
N SER A 31 4.80 -1.31 -2.47
CA SER A 31 5.70 -1.49 -1.32
C SER A 31 7.18 -1.24 -1.62
N ALA A 32 7.50 -1.46 -2.88
CA ALA A 32 8.70 -1.21 -3.63
C ALA A 32 9.20 0.23 -3.78
N ASP A 33 8.30 1.20 -3.68
CA ASP A 33 8.63 2.58 -4.00
C ASP A 33 9.68 3.12 -3.01
N ASN A 34 10.59 3.96 -3.50
CA ASN A 34 11.85 4.26 -2.83
C ASN A 34 11.74 5.29 -1.68
N VAL A 35 10.53 5.71 -1.30
CA VAL A 35 10.27 6.53 -0.12
C VAL A 35 9.55 5.70 0.94
N SER A 36 10.03 5.80 2.17
CA SER A 36 9.57 5.03 3.32
C SER A 36 9.52 5.86 4.58
N GLY A 37 8.97 5.28 5.65
CA GLY A 37 8.83 5.93 6.94
C GLY A 37 7.55 6.72 7.03
N TYR A 38 7.52 7.65 7.99
CA TYR A 38 6.32 8.39 8.33
C TYR A 38 6.58 9.88 8.36
N ALA A 39 5.65 10.66 7.83
CA ALA A 39 5.51 12.03 8.27
C ALA A 39 4.51 12.11 9.41
N TRP A 40 4.62 13.14 10.22
CA TRP A 40 3.73 13.36 11.36
C TRP A 40 3.20 14.78 11.35
N GLU A 41 1.92 14.91 11.61
CA GLU A 41 1.39 16.17 12.10
C GLU A 41 0.58 15.92 13.38
N ALA A 42 0.80 16.80 14.35
CA ALA A 42 0.01 16.90 15.57
C ALA A 42 -0.82 18.18 15.51
N ASP A 43 -2.03 18.11 16.05
CA ASP A 43 -2.94 19.25 16.19
C ASP A 43 -2.27 20.44 16.91
N ASP A 44 -2.23 21.60 16.24
CA ASP A 44 -1.72 22.88 16.77
C ASP A 44 -2.61 23.47 17.90
N GLY A 45 -3.75 22.83 18.22
CA GLY A 45 -4.78 23.32 19.15
C GLY A 45 -5.06 22.47 20.41
N GLY A 46 -4.31 21.40 20.66
CA GLY A 46 -4.47 20.57 21.88
C GLY A 46 -5.75 19.71 21.93
N GLY A 47 -6.42 19.51 20.77
CA GLY A 47 -7.49 18.55 20.59
C GLY A 47 -7.01 17.25 19.94
N VAL A 48 -7.89 16.25 19.91
CA VAL A 48 -7.72 15.04 19.09
C VAL A 48 -8.10 15.38 17.65
N GLY A 49 -7.21 16.02 16.90
CA GLY A 49 -7.58 16.53 15.57
C GLY A 49 -6.42 16.92 14.66
N GLY A 50 -5.47 16.01 14.43
CA GLY A 50 -4.41 16.17 13.42
C GLY A 50 -4.44 15.06 12.37
N MET A 51 -3.73 15.24 11.26
CA MET A 51 -3.48 14.20 10.26
C MET A 51 -2.88 12.94 10.88
N GLY A 52 -2.11 13.10 11.96
CA GLY A 52 -1.44 12.00 12.61
C GLY A 52 -0.35 11.43 11.71
N TRP A 53 -0.15 10.11 11.77
CA TRP A 53 0.89 9.46 10.99
C TRP A 53 0.50 9.36 9.52
N LEU A 54 1.40 9.81 8.65
CA LEU A 54 1.34 9.64 7.22
C LEU A 54 2.40 8.64 6.78
N SER A 55 1.99 7.43 6.46
CA SER A 55 2.88 6.36 6.00
C SER A 55 3.18 6.50 4.51
N PHE A 56 4.46 6.48 4.13
CA PHE A 56 4.90 6.64 2.73
C PHE A 56 4.92 5.34 1.93
N ASN A 57 4.84 4.19 2.58
CA ASN A 57 4.64 2.90 1.91
C ASN A 57 3.95 1.89 2.82
N CYS A 58 3.42 0.83 2.24
CA CYS A 58 2.70 -0.18 3.00
C CYS A 58 3.62 -1.04 3.90
N ILE A 59 4.94 -1.04 3.68
CA ILE A 59 5.92 -1.82 4.48
C ILE A 59 6.16 -1.16 5.82
N SER A 60 6.39 0.16 5.80
CA SER A 60 6.83 0.90 6.98
C SER A 60 5.67 1.27 7.89
N GLY A 61 4.43 1.36 7.37
CA GLY A 61 3.27 1.73 8.18
C GLY A 61 1.89 1.36 7.70
N GLY A 62 1.80 0.40 6.78
CA GLY A 62 0.52 -0.17 6.35
C GLY A 62 0.51 -1.68 6.49
N ASN A 63 -0.38 -2.30 5.73
CA ASN A 63 -0.36 -3.72 5.47
C ASN A 63 -0.35 -3.90 3.94
N CYS A 64 0.79 -4.34 3.40
CA CYS A 64 0.92 -4.58 1.95
C CYS A 64 0.02 -5.72 1.43
N ALA A 65 -0.59 -6.52 2.33
CA ALA A 65 -1.60 -7.50 1.95
C ALA A 65 -2.96 -6.85 1.64
N THR A 66 -3.24 -5.67 2.18
CA THR A 66 -4.57 -5.03 2.07
C THR A 66 -4.62 -3.91 1.06
N SER A 67 -3.54 -3.15 0.94
CA SER A 67 -3.35 -2.17 -0.12
C SER A 67 -1.86 -2.00 -0.33
N ASP A 68 -1.42 -2.38 -1.53
CA ASP A 68 -0.07 -2.11 -1.98
C ASP A 68 0.03 -0.63 -2.33
N TYR A 69 0.93 0.10 -1.66
CA TYR A 69 1.13 1.53 -1.88
C TYR A 69 2.54 1.97 -1.47
N GLY A 70 2.94 3.11 -2.02
CA GLY A 70 4.27 3.65 -1.92
C GLY A 70 4.36 5.05 -2.55
N VAL A 71 5.44 5.75 -2.26
CA VAL A 71 5.81 6.98 -2.96
C VAL A 71 7.19 6.79 -3.52
N SER A 72 7.37 7.10 -4.80
CA SER A 72 8.60 6.90 -5.55
C SER A 72 9.14 8.23 -6.05
N ILE A 73 10.45 8.40 -6.05
CA ILE A 73 11.19 9.50 -6.67
C ILE A 73 12.03 8.94 -7.82
N ASP A 74 11.78 9.40 -9.04
CA ASP A 74 12.53 8.95 -10.22
C ASP A 74 13.91 9.61 -10.33
N GLY A 75 14.73 9.19 -11.30
CA GLY A 75 16.07 9.75 -11.53
C GLY A 75 16.09 11.22 -12.00
N SER A 76 14.94 11.79 -12.34
CA SER A 76 14.76 13.24 -12.61
C SER A 76 14.19 13.99 -11.40
N GLY A 77 14.02 13.32 -10.27
CA GLY A 77 13.47 13.85 -9.03
C GLY A 77 11.93 13.90 -9.00
N ASN A 78 11.20 13.42 -10.01
CA ASN A 78 9.74 13.49 -9.98
C ASN A 78 9.18 12.51 -8.96
N MET A 79 8.28 12.98 -8.10
CA MET A 79 7.59 12.12 -7.16
C MET A 79 6.26 11.63 -7.73
N SER A 80 6.00 10.35 -7.57
CA SER A 80 4.73 9.71 -7.95
C SER A 80 4.29 8.70 -6.90
N GLY A 81 2.99 8.44 -6.80
CA GLY A 81 2.42 7.40 -5.94
C GLY A 81 1.47 7.94 -4.88
N TYR A 82 1.25 7.14 -3.85
CA TYR A 82 0.28 7.45 -2.80
C TYR A 82 0.85 7.14 -1.41
N SER A 83 0.61 8.05 -0.46
CA SER A 83 0.83 7.81 0.97
C SER A 83 -0.50 7.73 1.71
N TRP A 84 -0.52 7.13 2.89
CA TRP A 84 -1.74 6.85 3.65
C TRP A 84 -1.70 7.41 5.08
N SER A 85 -2.77 8.08 5.49
CA SER A 85 -3.06 8.39 6.89
C SER A 85 -4.37 7.71 7.31
N SER A 86 -4.39 7.13 8.52
CA SER A 86 -5.62 6.57 9.09
C SER A 86 -6.71 7.62 9.37
N ASN A 87 -6.32 8.89 9.50
CA ASN A 87 -7.22 9.97 9.89
C ASN A 87 -7.73 10.76 8.68
N TYR A 88 -6.92 10.89 7.62
CA TYR A 88 -7.24 11.73 6.45
C TYR A 88 -7.23 10.99 5.11
N GLY A 89 -6.85 9.71 5.12
CA GLY A 89 -6.85 8.85 3.96
C GLY A 89 -5.66 9.06 3.02
N TRP A 90 -5.89 8.83 1.73
CA TRP A 90 -4.86 8.85 0.70
C TRP A 90 -4.39 10.26 0.34
N ILE A 91 -3.10 10.39 0.10
CA ILE A 91 -2.47 11.58 -0.49
C ILE A 91 -1.78 11.16 -1.77
N LYS A 92 -2.03 11.89 -2.85
CA LYS A 92 -1.41 11.64 -4.16
C LYS A 92 -0.20 12.53 -4.37
N PHE A 93 0.90 11.92 -4.79
CA PHE A 93 2.11 12.58 -5.28
C PHE A 93 2.15 12.39 -6.81
N GLY A 94 2.27 13.48 -7.56
CA GLY A 94 2.36 13.44 -9.02
C GLY A 94 1.03 13.25 -9.75
N GLY A 95 1.03 13.50 -11.07
CA GLY A 95 -0.17 13.40 -11.91
C GLY A 95 -1.30 14.33 -11.47
N LEU A 96 -0.94 15.49 -10.92
CA LEU A 96 -1.85 16.57 -10.52
C LEU A 96 -1.83 17.69 -11.56
N SER A 97 -2.82 18.58 -11.45
CA SER A 97 -2.95 19.79 -12.28
C SER A 97 -3.68 20.88 -11.50
N ASN A 98 -3.76 22.09 -12.06
CA ASN A 98 -4.40 23.25 -11.43
C ASN A 98 -3.78 23.59 -10.06
N PHE A 99 -2.44 23.60 -10.03
CA PHE A 99 -1.67 23.87 -8.82
C PHE A 99 -1.96 25.26 -8.27
N PRO A 100 -2.03 25.41 -6.93
CA PRO A 100 -2.04 26.72 -6.31
C PRO A 100 -0.75 27.49 -6.64
N SER A 101 -0.84 28.81 -6.53
CA SER A 101 0.31 29.71 -6.59
C SER A 101 0.36 30.53 -5.31
N GLY A 102 1.56 30.73 -4.77
CA GLY A 102 1.80 31.44 -3.52
C GLY A 102 3.26 31.85 -3.42
N GLU A 103 3.59 32.65 -2.42
CA GLU A 103 4.95 33.13 -2.25
C GLU A 103 5.90 31.97 -1.92
N GLY A 104 6.96 31.82 -2.73
CA GLY A 104 7.96 30.77 -2.60
C GLY A 104 7.50 29.36 -3.01
N THR A 105 6.23 29.16 -3.37
CA THR A 105 5.74 27.87 -3.88
C THR A 105 5.97 27.75 -5.38
N GLN A 106 5.94 26.53 -5.92
CA GLN A 106 6.11 26.26 -7.35
C GLN A 106 4.90 25.49 -7.85
N ALA A 107 4.22 26.03 -8.86
CA ALA A 107 3.01 25.46 -9.44
C ALA A 107 3.30 24.23 -10.31
N GLN A 108 3.71 23.13 -9.67
CA GLN A 108 4.09 21.88 -10.32
C GLN A 108 3.84 20.67 -9.40
N ASN A 109 3.92 19.48 -9.99
CA ASN A 109 3.96 18.22 -9.23
C ASN A 109 5.15 18.20 -8.27
N ALA A 110 5.03 17.39 -7.22
CA ALA A 110 6.12 17.09 -6.30
C ALA A 110 7.40 16.69 -7.06
N ASN A 111 8.49 17.42 -6.85
CA ASN A 111 9.78 17.20 -7.50
C ASN A 111 10.93 17.53 -6.55
N LEU A 112 11.86 16.59 -6.40
CA LEU A 112 13.11 16.74 -5.68
C LEU A 112 14.18 17.33 -6.61
N ASN A 113 14.66 18.53 -6.30
CA ASN A 113 15.70 19.19 -7.07
C ASN A 113 16.89 19.54 -6.17
N GLY A 114 17.98 18.79 -6.35
CA GLY A 114 19.09 18.77 -5.41
C GLY A 114 18.60 18.29 -4.05
N ASN A 115 18.82 19.09 -3.00
CA ASN A 115 18.37 18.73 -1.65
C ASN A 115 16.94 19.18 -1.35
N ASN A 116 16.25 19.89 -2.24
CA ASN A 116 15.00 20.58 -1.92
C ASN A 116 13.82 19.90 -2.59
N LEU A 117 12.83 19.53 -1.80
CA LEU A 117 11.56 19.04 -2.31
C LEU A 117 10.64 20.23 -2.60
N LYS A 118 10.01 20.23 -3.77
CA LYS A 118 9.21 21.34 -4.29
C LYS A 118 7.90 20.84 -4.86
N GLY A 119 6.98 21.77 -5.12
CA GLY A 119 5.69 21.46 -5.74
C GLY A 119 4.64 21.04 -4.73
N TRP A 120 3.64 20.32 -5.22
CA TRP A 120 2.43 20.02 -4.46
C TRP A 120 2.08 18.54 -4.43
N ALA A 121 1.50 18.11 -3.31
CA ALA A 121 0.74 16.88 -3.16
C ALA A 121 -0.71 17.21 -2.81
N ARG A 122 -1.62 16.25 -2.92
CA ARG A 122 -3.05 16.50 -2.65
C ARG A 122 -3.77 15.34 -2.00
N PHE A 123 -4.53 15.64 -0.96
CA PHE A 123 -5.41 14.67 -0.30
C PHE A 123 -6.57 14.28 -1.21
N CYS A 124 -6.83 12.99 -1.29
CA CYS A 124 -7.94 12.44 -2.05
C CYS A 124 -9.29 12.70 -1.38
N ALA A 125 -9.30 13.00 -0.07
CA ALA A 125 -10.51 13.27 0.70
C ALA A 125 -11.38 14.40 0.14
N VAL A 126 -10.80 15.36 -0.60
CA VAL A 126 -11.54 16.49 -1.21
C VAL A 126 -12.14 16.17 -2.58
N ALA A 127 -11.71 15.09 -3.23
CA ALA A 127 -12.26 14.69 -4.52
C ALA A 127 -13.63 14.01 -4.34
N THR A 128 -14.51 14.11 -5.33
CA THR A 128 -15.82 13.42 -5.28
C THR A 128 -15.70 11.91 -5.41
N SER A 129 -14.65 11.42 -6.08
CA SER A 129 -14.37 10.01 -6.27
C SER A 129 -12.87 9.74 -6.26
N GLY A 130 -12.40 8.99 -5.26
CA GLY A 130 -11.00 8.59 -5.16
C GLY A 130 -10.04 9.76 -5.15
N CYS A 131 -9.06 9.71 -6.04
CA CYS A 131 -8.07 10.76 -6.24
C CYS A 131 -8.20 11.43 -7.61
N ASP A 132 -9.42 11.44 -8.18
CA ASP A 132 -9.74 12.19 -9.40
C ASP A 132 -10.21 13.61 -9.04
N PHE A 133 -9.36 14.59 -9.31
CA PHE A 133 -9.60 15.99 -9.00
C PHE A 133 -10.34 16.75 -10.12
N SER A 134 -10.92 16.05 -11.10
CA SER A 134 -11.80 16.65 -12.12
C SER A 134 -13.07 17.25 -11.51
N SER A 135 -13.54 16.69 -10.39
CA SER A 135 -14.62 17.24 -9.57
C SER A 135 -14.30 17.15 -8.08
N LEU A 136 -14.50 18.26 -7.37
CA LEU A 136 -14.26 18.38 -5.94
C LEU A 136 -15.58 18.36 -5.17
N LYS A 137 -15.52 17.86 -3.94
CA LYS A 137 -16.62 17.96 -2.98
C LYS A 137 -16.90 19.45 -2.69
N PRO A 138 -18.16 19.81 -2.40
CA PRO A 138 -18.49 21.19 -2.03
C PRO A 138 -17.87 21.54 -0.67
N ASP A 139 -17.63 22.85 -0.43
CA ASP A 139 -17.03 23.35 0.81
C ASP A 139 -17.76 22.90 2.08
N SER A 140 -19.08 22.70 2.00
CA SER A 140 -19.89 22.19 3.11
C SER A 140 -19.51 20.77 3.55
N ALA A 141 -18.85 20.00 2.69
CA ALA A 141 -18.37 18.65 2.96
C ALA A 141 -16.89 18.59 3.34
N THR A 142 -16.09 19.61 2.99
CA THR A 142 -14.64 19.66 3.28
C THR A 142 -14.27 20.71 4.33
N GLY A 143 -15.25 21.48 4.82
CA GLY A 143 -14.99 22.64 5.67
C GLY A 143 -14.27 23.78 4.94
N GLY A 144 -14.36 23.82 3.60
CA GLY A 144 -13.64 24.77 2.75
C GLY A 144 -12.20 24.37 2.43
N TRP A 145 -11.71 23.25 2.96
CA TRP A 145 -10.37 22.76 2.64
C TRP A 145 -10.33 22.15 1.23
N ASP A 146 -9.28 22.50 0.48
CA ASP A 146 -9.08 22.13 -0.91
C ASP A 146 -8.05 20.99 -1.10
N GLY A 147 -7.51 20.48 0.01
CA GLY A 147 -6.70 19.27 0.08
C GLY A 147 -5.24 19.46 -0.34
N TRP A 148 -4.79 20.67 -0.65
CA TRP A 148 -3.44 20.91 -1.13
C TRP A 148 -2.39 20.87 -0.01
N VAL A 149 -1.27 20.23 -0.31
CA VAL A 149 -0.07 20.21 0.54
C VAL A 149 1.09 20.83 -0.24
N SER A 150 1.59 21.94 0.27
CA SER A 150 2.78 22.62 -0.25
C SER A 150 4.03 21.99 0.34
N LEU A 151 4.92 21.49 -0.51
CA LEU A 151 6.17 20.86 -0.06
C LEU A 151 7.29 21.88 0.20
N SER A 152 7.11 23.12 -0.28
CA SER A 152 8.03 24.25 -0.06
C SER A 152 7.32 25.59 -0.30
N GLY A 153 7.67 26.61 0.47
CA GLY A 153 7.17 27.98 0.30
C GLY A 153 8.12 29.04 0.85
N ALA A 154 7.63 30.27 1.02
CA ALA A 154 8.43 31.34 1.61
C ALA A 154 8.84 31.00 3.06
N GLY A 155 10.13 30.74 3.26
CA GLY A 155 10.70 30.48 4.60
C GLY A 155 10.53 29.06 5.13
N TYR A 156 10.01 28.11 4.34
CA TYR A 156 9.92 26.70 4.71
C TYR A 156 10.06 25.79 3.50
N GLY A 157 10.38 24.53 3.73
CA GLY A 157 10.29 23.49 2.72
C GLY A 157 11.04 22.24 3.13
N VAL A 158 10.54 21.10 2.68
CA VAL A 158 11.11 19.80 2.97
C VAL A 158 12.45 19.66 2.24
N THR A 159 13.46 19.21 2.96
CA THR A 159 14.79 18.95 2.41
C THR A 159 15.21 17.51 2.62
N ILE A 160 16.23 17.06 1.90
CA ILE A 160 16.82 15.73 2.06
C ILE A 160 18.33 15.82 2.24
N ASN A 161 18.86 15.02 3.16
CA ASN A 161 20.27 14.70 3.19
C ASN A 161 20.57 13.62 2.15
N GLN A 162 21.14 14.01 1.01
CA GLN A 162 21.42 13.07 -0.09
C GLN A 162 22.43 11.96 0.26
N THR A 163 23.15 12.04 1.38
CA THR A 163 24.06 10.98 1.83
C THR A 163 23.36 9.94 2.69
N SER A 164 22.41 10.34 3.54
CA SER A 164 21.67 9.41 4.42
C SER A 164 20.28 9.05 3.91
N GLY A 165 19.77 9.80 2.92
CA GLY A 165 18.43 9.66 2.39
C GLY A 165 17.31 10.14 3.31
N VAL A 166 17.67 10.70 4.46
CA VAL A 166 16.69 11.16 5.46
C VAL A 166 16.18 12.55 5.08
N PHE A 167 14.85 12.70 5.05
CA PHE A 167 14.22 13.99 4.88
C PHE A 167 14.21 14.78 6.18
N SER A 168 14.05 16.08 6.08
CA SER A 168 13.93 17.02 7.19
C SER A 168 13.01 18.18 6.83
N ASP A 169 12.71 19.00 7.83
CA ASP A 169 11.83 20.17 7.74
C ASP A 169 10.37 19.82 7.47
N TYR A 170 9.55 20.85 7.19
CA TYR A 170 8.10 20.76 7.21
C TYR A 170 7.48 21.10 5.86
N ALA A 171 6.43 20.36 5.50
CA ALA A 171 5.47 20.75 4.48
C ALA A 171 4.26 21.45 5.12
N TRP A 172 3.43 22.10 4.31
CA TRP A 172 2.28 22.87 4.78
C TRP A 172 0.97 22.42 4.11
N GLY A 173 0.03 21.91 4.90
CA GLY A 173 -1.28 21.40 4.45
C GLY A 173 -2.43 22.41 4.55
N GLY A 174 -2.13 23.67 4.85
CA GLY A 174 -3.13 24.73 5.00
C GLY A 174 -3.53 25.00 6.46
N PRO A 175 -4.05 26.20 6.75
CA PRO A 175 -4.22 26.72 8.12
C PRO A 175 -5.36 26.07 8.92
N ASP A 176 -6.32 25.41 8.25
CA ASP A 176 -7.59 25.05 8.89
C ASP A 176 -7.74 23.57 9.26
N MET A 177 -6.96 22.66 8.64
CA MET A 177 -7.18 21.21 8.78
C MET A 177 -5.92 20.40 9.03
N VAL A 178 -4.80 20.73 8.38
CA VAL A 178 -3.59 19.86 8.41
C VAL A 178 -2.36 20.57 8.91
N GLY A 179 -2.20 21.90 8.79
CA GLY A 179 -1.07 22.59 9.39
C GLY A 179 0.30 22.12 8.89
N TRP A 180 1.28 22.08 9.81
CA TRP A 180 2.68 21.71 9.52
C TRP A 180 2.90 20.20 9.58
N ILE A 181 3.37 19.63 8.48
CA ILE A 181 3.66 18.21 8.37
C ILE A 181 5.17 17.99 8.49
N ASP A 182 5.62 17.28 9.53
CA ASP A 182 7.02 16.96 9.81
C ASP A 182 7.49 15.78 8.95
N PHE A 183 8.51 15.99 8.12
CA PHE A 183 9.09 14.95 7.26
C PHE A 183 10.36 14.29 7.83
N SER A 184 10.76 14.62 9.07
CA SER A 184 12.02 14.16 9.67
C SER A 184 12.16 12.63 9.82
N GLN A 185 11.04 11.90 9.79
CA GLN A 185 11.00 10.45 9.86
C GLN A 185 10.72 9.78 8.51
N VAL A 186 10.70 10.58 7.43
CA VAL A 186 10.62 10.09 6.06
C VAL A 186 12.04 9.85 5.54
N LYS A 187 12.21 8.79 4.77
CA LYS A 187 13.49 8.42 4.17
C LYS A 187 13.28 8.05 2.71
N MET A 188 14.00 8.72 1.82
CA MET A 188 14.30 8.17 0.50
C MET A 188 15.43 7.20 0.70
N SER A 189 15.34 5.99 0.17
CA SER A 189 16.55 5.22 -0.04
C SER A 189 17.33 5.96 -1.12
N VAL A 190 18.31 6.80 -0.74
CA VAL A 190 19.20 7.50 -1.70
C VAL A 190 19.93 6.50 -2.56
N ASP A 191 20.15 5.31 -1.99
CA ASP A 191 20.53 4.15 -2.71
C ASP A 191 19.68 2.98 -2.24
N ASN A 192 19.08 2.39 -3.23
CA ASN A 192 18.73 1.00 -3.40
C ASN A 192 19.89 0.00 -3.06
N GLU A 193 20.71 0.22 -2.01
CA GLU A 193 21.91 -0.60 -1.72
C GLU A 193 21.63 -1.93 -1.02
N GLU A 194 20.47 -2.13 -0.40
CA GLU A 194 20.12 -3.48 0.08
C GLU A 194 19.25 -4.16 -0.98
N PRO A 195 19.73 -5.25 -1.60
CA PRO A 195 18.90 -6.04 -2.50
C PRO A 195 17.60 -6.42 -1.78
N LYS A 196 16.47 -6.40 -2.47
CA LYS A 196 15.17 -6.82 -1.93
C LYS A 196 14.56 -7.89 -2.81
N LEU A 197 13.94 -8.88 -2.18
CA LEU A 197 13.24 -9.96 -2.85
C LEU A 197 11.94 -10.25 -2.08
N PHE A 198 10.84 -10.34 -2.82
CA PHE A 198 9.53 -10.73 -2.32
C PHE A 198 8.96 -11.83 -3.20
N LEU A 199 8.61 -12.98 -2.63
CA LEU A 199 8.03 -14.14 -3.28
C LEU A 199 6.58 -14.31 -2.85
N LYS A 200 5.70 -14.62 -3.81
CA LYS A 200 4.27 -14.78 -3.59
C LYS A 200 3.77 -16.10 -4.18
N ALA A 201 2.74 -16.65 -3.57
CA ALA A 201 1.95 -17.78 -4.10
C ALA A 201 0.50 -17.34 -4.29
N ASN A 202 -0.04 -17.53 -5.50
CA ASN A 202 -1.39 -17.08 -5.89
C ASN A 202 -1.66 -15.60 -5.51
N ASN A 203 -0.63 -14.75 -5.63
CA ASN A 203 -0.59 -13.33 -5.24
C ASN A 203 -0.59 -13.02 -3.73
N ASN A 204 -0.42 -14.03 -2.85
CA ASN A 204 -0.27 -13.85 -1.42
C ASN A 204 1.20 -13.88 -0.98
N ASN A 205 1.58 -13.00 -0.05
CA ASN A 205 2.95 -12.86 0.46
C ASN A 205 3.27 -13.81 1.64
N ASP A 206 2.25 -14.31 2.34
CA ASP A 206 2.43 -15.06 3.58
C ASP A 206 2.11 -16.56 3.42
N LEU A 207 0.86 -16.92 3.67
CA LEU A 207 0.37 -18.30 3.71
C LEU A 207 -0.74 -18.46 2.68
N THR A 208 -0.56 -19.39 1.73
CA THR A 208 -1.62 -19.77 0.79
C THR A 208 -2.18 -21.13 1.19
N LYS A 209 -3.51 -21.26 1.32
CA LYS A 209 -4.15 -22.57 1.52
C LYS A 209 -4.80 -23.00 0.22
N VAL A 210 -4.57 -24.25 -0.19
CA VAL A 210 -5.13 -24.84 -1.41
C VAL A 210 -5.57 -26.28 -1.15
N GLU A 211 -6.42 -26.83 -2.02
CA GLU A 211 -6.80 -28.23 -1.97
C GLU A 211 -5.81 -29.12 -2.75
N VAL A 212 -5.77 -30.41 -2.45
CA VAL A 212 -5.02 -31.39 -3.24
C VAL A 212 -5.45 -31.31 -4.71
N GLY A 213 -4.48 -31.11 -5.61
CA GLY A 213 -4.71 -31.00 -7.05
C GLY A 213 -4.92 -29.57 -7.58
N ASP A 214 -5.03 -28.57 -6.70
CA ASP A 214 -5.12 -27.16 -7.09
C ASP A 214 -3.82 -26.65 -7.71
N VAL A 215 -3.98 -25.67 -8.60
CA VAL A 215 -2.87 -24.99 -9.26
C VAL A 215 -2.30 -23.90 -8.36
N ILE A 216 -0.99 -23.94 -8.15
CA ILE A 216 -0.22 -22.88 -7.48
C ILE A 216 0.59 -22.12 -8.54
N THR A 217 0.48 -20.80 -8.52
CA THR A 217 1.29 -19.87 -9.34
C THR A 217 2.21 -19.08 -8.43
N LEU A 218 3.51 -19.08 -8.73
CA LEU A 218 4.49 -18.29 -8.00
C LEU A 218 4.86 -17.02 -8.78
N SER A 219 5.06 -15.92 -8.08
CA SER A 219 5.57 -14.67 -8.65
C SER A 219 6.48 -13.96 -7.66
N SER A 220 7.42 -13.15 -8.16
CA SER A 220 8.27 -12.34 -7.28
C SER A 220 8.49 -10.93 -7.79
N THR A 221 8.67 -10.01 -6.87
CA THR A 221 9.13 -8.64 -7.11
C THR A 221 10.43 -8.42 -6.34
N GLY A 222 11.31 -7.58 -6.85
CA GLY A 222 12.58 -7.35 -6.20
C GLY A 222 13.41 -6.30 -6.91
N TYR A 223 14.48 -5.88 -6.26
CA TYR A 223 15.35 -4.82 -6.73
C TYR A 223 16.78 -5.09 -6.28
N GLY A 224 17.76 -4.66 -7.07
CA GLY A 224 19.18 -4.77 -6.72
C GLY A 224 19.69 -6.20 -6.83
N LEU A 225 19.00 -7.03 -7.63
CA LEU A 225 19.27 -8.44 -7.81
C LEU A 225 19.97 -8.69 -9.14
N ASP A 226 20.91 -9.63 -9.17
CA ASP A 226 21.36 -10.22 -10.42
C ASP A 226 20.20 -11.04 -11.00
N THR A 227 19.64 -10.55 -12.10
CA THR A 227 18.46 -11.11 -12.75
C THR A 227 18.73 -12.49 -13.38
N THR A 228 20.00 -12.89 -13.48
CA THR A 228 20.44 -14.12 -14.12
C THR A 228 20.78 -15.26 -13.15
N SER A 229 20.93 -14.96 -11.86
CA SER A 229 21.41 -15.93 -10.85
C SER A 229 20.43 -16.15 -9.68
N GLY A 230 19.25 -16.68 -10.00
CA GLY A 230 18.29 -17.14 -8.99
C GLY A 230 18.31 -18.64 -8.79
N GLU A 231 18.25 -19.09 -7.54
CA GLU A 231 18.14 -20.50 -7.15
C GLU A 231 16.87 -20.71 -6.33
N ALA A 232 15.98 -21.57 -6.81
CA ALA A 232 14.79 -21.97 -6.08
C ALA A 232 14.97 -23.31 -5.36
N THR A 233 14.25 -23.49 -4.24
CA THR A 233 14.28 -24.73 -3.45
C THR A 233 12.88 -25.26 -3.11
N GLY A 234 12.81 -26.50 -2.64
CA GLY A 234 11.56 -27.24 -2.42
C GLY A 234 11.09 -27.97 -3.67
N SER A 235 9.77 -28.09 -3.86
CA SER A 235 9.16 -28.73 -5.05
C SER A 235 9.24 -27.88 -6.33
N TRP A 236 9.92 -26.73 -6.28
CA TRP A 236 10.10 -25.75 -7.36
C TRP A 236 11.59 -25.48 -7.63
N SER A 237 12.44 -26.50 -7.50
CA SER A 237 13.89 -26.32 -7.51
C SER A 237 14.52 -25.88 -8.85
N GLY A 238 15.78 -25.47 -8.78
CA GLY A 238 16.64 -25.14 -9.92
C GLY A 238 16.69 -23.65 -10.25
N GLY A 239 17.44 -23.32 -11.31
CA GLY A 239 17.68 -21.94 -11.73
C GLY A 239 16.39 -21.20 -12.11
N LYS A 240 16.21 -19.98 -11.56
CA LYS A 240 15.13 -19.04 -11.87
C LYS A 240 15.72 -17.67 -12.18
N ALA A 241 15.04 -16.91 -13.04
CA ALA A 241 15.37 -15.50 -13.19
C ALA A 241 14.98 -14.76 -11.91
N CYS A 242 15.80 -13.83 -11.45
CA CYS A 242 15.44 -12.96 -10.33
C CYS A 242 14.70 -11.72 -10.84
N PRO A 243 13.78 -11.15 -10.05
CA PRO A 243 13.05 -9.97 -10.46
C PRO A 243 13.97 -8.74 -10.52
N ASP A 244 13.79 -7.94 -11.57
CA ASP A 244 14.49 -6.67 -11.80
C ASP A 244 13.72 -5.46 -11.30
N SER A 245 12.42 -5.66 -11.13
CA SER A 245 11.49 -4.63 -10.73
C SER A 245 10.69 -5.06 -9.53
N LEU A 246 10.47 -4.03 -8.76
CA LEU A 246 9.72 -4.03 -7.55
C LEU A 246 8.23 -3.76 -7.89
N THR A 247 7.81 -3.71 -9.18
CA THR A 247 6.44 -3.48 -9.66
C THR A 247 5.61 -4.76 -9.86
N SER A 248 4.29 -4.71 -9.59
CA SER A 248 3.34 -5.81 -9.87
C SER A 248 2.69 -5.71 -11.28
N PRO A 249 2.41 -6.82 -11.99
CA PRO A 249 2.75 -8.19 -11.64
C PRO A 249 4.26 -8.40 -11.81
N GLY A 250 4.93 -8.89 -10.76
CA GLY A 250 6.36 -9.14 -10.79
C GLY A 250 6.75 -10.22 -11.79
N THR A 251 7.97 -10.73 -11.69
CA THR A 251 8.41 -11.89 -12.48
C THR A 251 7.55 -13.10 -12.12
N VAL A 252 6.75 -13.58 -13.08
CA VAL A 252 5.87 -14.74 -12.91
C VAL A 252 6.64 -16.01 -13.26
N TYR A 253 6.62 -16.96 -12.35
CA TYR A 253 7.20 -18.28 -12.55
C TYR A 253 6.12 -19.25 -12.99
N THR A 254 5.90 -19.31 -14.31
CA THR A 254 5.05 -20.35 -14.93
C THR A 254 5.86 -21.64 -15.00
N PRO A 255 5.63 -22.55 -14.04
CA PRO A 255 4.63 -23.60 -14.23
C PRO A 255 3.58 -23.65 -13.11
N SER A 256 2.37 -24.03 -13.48
CA SER A 256 1.32 -24.44 -12.54
C SER A 256 1.73 -25.71 -11.80
N PHE A 257 1.89 -25.65 -10.48
CA PHE A 257 2.18 -26.83 -9.66
C PHE A 257 0.90 -27.42 -9.08
N LYS A 258 0.85 -28.75 -8.95
CA LYS A 258 -0.20 -29.48 -8.25
C LYS A 258 0.44 -30.39 -7.22
N HIS A 259 -0.06 -30.38 -6.00
CA HIS A 259 0.33 -31.33 -4.96
C HIS A 259 -0.68 -32.46 -4.88
N SER A 260 -0.20 -33.69 -4.82
CA SER A 260 -1.02 -34.90 -4.69
C SER A 260 -1.23 -35.34 -3.24
N THR A 261 -0.58 -34.68 -2.28
CA THR A 261 -0.60 -35.06 -0.87
C THR A 261 -0.82 -33.83 0.02
N PRO A 262 -1.66 -33.94 1.08
CA PRO A 262 -1.78 -32.87 2.07
C PRO A 262 -0.46 -32.61 2.79
N GLY A 263 -0.22 -31.36 3.18
CA GLY A 263 0.98 -30.95 3.89
C GLY A 263 1.32 -29.49 3.68
N THR A 264 2.32 -29.00 4.43
CA THR A 264 2.87 -27.66 4.24
C THR A 264 4.10 -27.74 3.36
N TYR A 265 4.09 -26.99 2.27
CA TYR A 265 5.17 -26.91 1.29
C TYR A 265 5.76 -25.51 1.31
N ARG A 266 7.07 -25.41 1.58
CA ARG A 266 7.81 -24.16 1.54
C ARG A 266 8.47 -23.97 0.19
N TYR A 267 8.27 -22.80 -0.38
CA TYR A 267 8.96 -22.34 -1.58
C TYR A 267 9.89 -21.21 -1.20
N THR A 268 11.15 -21.31 -1.59
CA THR A 268 12.15 -20.27 -1.33
C THR A 268 12.83 -19.93 -2.63
N LEU A 269 12.94 -18.63 -2.91
CA LEU A 269 13.76 -18.08 -3.99
C LEU A 269 14.95 -17.38 -3.35
N THR A 270 16.14 -17.67 -3.86
CA THR A 270 17.38 -17.00 -3.47
C THR A 270 17.97 -16.32 -4.69
N CYS A 271 18.37 -15.06 -4.57
CA CYS A 271 18.94 -14.25 -5.63
C CYS A 271 20.27 -13.65 -5.16
N ASP A 272 21.25 -13.53 -6.05
CA ASP A 272 22.44 -12.75 -5.75
C ASP A 272 22.15 -11.24 -5.84
N SER A 273 22.89 -10.46 -5.06
CA SER A 273 22.94 -9.01 -5.26
C SER A 273 23.64 -8.66 -6.58
N ALA A 274 23.07 -7.73 -7.35
CA ALA A 274 23.66 -7.24 -8.60
C ALA A 274 25.04 -6.57 -8.41
N GLU A 275 25.28 -5.97 -7.24
CA GLU A 275 26.48 -5.18 -6.97
C GLU A 275 27.56 -5.96 -6.20
N GLY A 276 27.30 -7.23 -5.90
CA GLY A 276 28.20 -8.07 -5.10
C GLY A 276 28.10 -7.74 -3.61
N GLY A 277 27.23 -8.46 -2.91
CA GLY A 277 26.96 -8.28 -1.48
C GLY A 277 26.47 -9.53 -0.76
N GLY A 278 26.50 -10.70 -1.43
CA GLY A 278 25.90 -11.95 -0.94
C GLY A 278 24.55 -12.25 -1.59
N THR A 279 23.82 -13.19 -1.00
CA THR A 279 22.51 -13.64 -1.46
C THR A 279 21.39 -13.06 -0.60
N ILE A 280 20.25 -12.79 -1.23
CA ILE A 280 18.98 -12.55 -0.55
C ILE A 280 18.02 -13.69 -0.82
N SER A 281 17.30 -14.13 0.20
CA SER A 281 16.27 -15.16 0.08
C SER A 281 14.93 -14.65 0.59
N ASP A 282 13.86 -15.05 -0.07
CA ASP A 282 12.51 -14.91 0.46
C ASP A 282 11.72 -16.22 0.27
N TYR A 283 10.69 -16.43 1.09
CA TYR A 283 9.91 -17.66 1.08
C TYR A 283 8.41 -17.43 1.25
N VAL A 284 7.64 -18.36 0.69
CA VAL A 284 6.18 -18.45 0.86
C VAL A 284 5.80 -19.88 1.23
N ASP A 285 4.88 -20.03 2.19
CA ASP A 285 4.38 -21.34 2.61
C ASP A 285 3.00 -21.60 1.98
N VAL A 286 2.84 -22.80 1.40
CA VAL A 286 1.57 -23.28 0.86
C VAL A 286 1.09 -24.49 1.65
N VAL A 287 -0.09 -24.39 2.23
CA VAL A 287 -0.74 -25.47 2.98
C VAL A 287 -1.73 -26.16 2.05
N VAL A 288 -1.44 -27.42 1.73
CA VAL A 288 -2.31 -28.27 0.91
C VAL A 288 -3.18 -29.10 1.83
N LEU A 289 -4.49 -28.96 1.68
CA LEU A 289 -5.50 -29.65 2.48
C LEU A 289 -6.12 -30.80 1.69
N SER A 290 -6.53 -31.87 2.37
CA SER A 290 -7.20 -33.00 1.74
C SER A 290 -8.61 -32.68 1.23
N SER A 291 -9.27 -31.75 1.91
CA SER A 291 -10.59 -31.22 1.59
C SER A 291 -10.68 -29.84 2.22
N LEU A 292 -10.94 -28.84 1.39
CA LEU A 292 -11.11 -27.47 1.86
C LEU A 292 -12.46 -27.31 2.58
N ASP A 293 -13.48 -28.02 2.11
CA ASP A 293 -14.82 -28.05 2.72
C ASP A 293 -14.80 -28.65 4.13
N ASP A 294 -14.07 -29.75 4.35
CA ASP A 294 -13.92 -30.36 5.69
C ASP A 294 -13.15 -29.42 6.62
N TYR A 295 -12.06 -28.84 6.12
CA TYR A 295 -11.26 -27.86 6.88
C TYR A 295 -12.11 -26.67 7.33
N CYS A 296 -12.99 -26.16 6.47
CA CYS A 296 -13.85 -25.03 6.76
C CYS A 296 -15.04 -25.37 7.66
N THR A 297 -15.45 -26.63 7.69
CA THR A 297 -16.40 -27.13 8.69
C THR A 297 -15.79 -27.05 10.09
N ASP A 298 -14.52 -27.43 10.23
CA ASP A 298 -13.81 -27.42 11.51
C ASP A 298 -13.28 -26.02 11.90
N ASN A 299 -13.00 -25.16 10.91
CA ASN A 299 -12.37 -23.84 11.08
C ASN A 299 -13.20 -22.73 10.40
N PRO A 300 -14.45 -22.50 10.80
CA PRO A 300 -15.37 -21.60 10.10
C PRO A 300 -14.98 -20.12 10.18
N ILE A 301 -14.04 -19.76 11.06
CA ILE A 301 -13.51 -18.40 11.21
C ILE A 301 -12.17 -18.18 10.49
N ASP A 302 -11.62 -19.21 9.83
CA ASP A 302 -10.39 -19.04 9.05
C ASP A 302 -10.68 -18.15 7.82
N PRO A 303 -9.82 -17.17 7.49
CA PRO A 303 -10.07 -16.21 6.41
C PRO A 303 -10.43 -16.86 5.06
N ILE A 304 -9.81 -18.00 4.70
CA ILE A 304 -10.14 -18.68 3.44
C ILE A 304 -11.55 -19.29 3.48
N CYS A 305 -11.96 -19.79 4.63
CA CYS A 305 -13.24 -20.47 4.81
C CYS A 305 -14.40 -19.50 4.80
N ILE A 306 -14.21 -18.33 5.42
CA ILE A 306 -15.21 -17.27 5.31
C ILE A 306 -15.26 -16.76 3.86
N SER A 307 -14.12 -16.65 3.16
CA SER A 307 -14.11 -16.27 1.73
C SER A 307 -14.92 -17.23 0.85
N ILE A 308 -14.71 -18.54 0.98
CA ILE A 308 -15.43 -19.59 0.24
C ILE A 308 -16.93 -19.59 0.58
N HIS A 309 -17.26 -19.47 1.87
CA HIS A 309 -18.65 -19.38 2.32
C HIS A 309 -19.37 -18.21 1.65
N CYS A 310 -18.68 -17.07 1.52
CA CYS A 310 -19.25 -15.86 0.95
C CYS A 310 -19.33 -15.84 -0.58
N GLU A 311 -18.55 -16.66 -1.28
CA GLU A 311 -18.77 -16.92 -2.70
C GLU A 311 -20.09 -17.68 -2.93
N SER A 312 -20.41 -18.62 -2.04
CA SER A 312 -21.63 -19.44 -2.14
C SER A 312 -22.86 -18.76 -1.56
N TYR A 313 -22.69 -17.95 -0.51
CA TYR A 313 -23.76 -17.29 0.24
C TYR A 313 -23.44 -15.79 0.46
N PRO A 314 -23.43 -14.98 -0.61
CA PRO A 314 -22.98 -13.58 -0.55
C PRO A 314 -23.84 -12.67 0.35
N ASP A 315 -25.10 -13.05 0.61
CA ASP A 315 -26.04 -12.31 1.45
C ASP A 315 -25.94 -12.65 2.95
N ASP A 316 -25.07 -13.60 3.34
CA ASP A 316 -24.90 -13.97 4.75
C ASP A 316 -24.26 -12.80 5.55
N PRO A 317 -24.81 -12.39 6.71
CA PRO A 317 -24.25 -11.32 7.53
C PRO A 317 -22.78 -11.50 7.90
N ILE A 318 -22.28 -12.75 7.99
CA ILE A 318 -20.87 -13.03 8.26
C ILE A 318 -19.96 -12.52 7.12
N CYS A 319 -20.48 -12.45 5.89
CA CYS A 319 -19.76 -11.96 4.72
C CYS A 319 -19.56 -10.45 4.70
N ALA A 320 -20.37 -9.72 5.47
CA ALA A 320 -20.18 -8.29 5.70
C ALA A 320 -19.13 -8.00 6.78
N THR A 321 -18.68 -9.02 7.53
CA THR A 321 -17.65 -8.89 8.57
C THR A 321 -16.23 -9.18 8.06
N ILE A 322 -16.10 -9.75 6.86
CA ILE A 322 -14.81 -9.90 6.19
C ILE A 322 -14.49 -8.58 5.48
N PRO A 323 -13.40 -7.89 5.85
CA PRO A 323 -12.97 -6.75 5.07
C PRO A 323 -12.53 -7.23 3.66
N PRO A 324 -12.77 -6.45 2.57
CA PRO A 324 -12.54 -6.88 1.18
C PRO A 324 -11.13 -7.42 0.87
N ASP A 325 -10.17 -7.05 1.71
CA ASP A 325 -8.74 -7.38 1.73
C ASP A 325 -8.40 -8.75 2.33
N GLN A 326 -9.36 -9.47 2.93
CA GLN A 326 -9.22 -10.86 3.39
C GLN A 326 -9.87 -11.87 2.44
N ARG A 327 -10.43 -11.41 1.30
CA ARG A 327 -10.97 -12.28 0.25
C ARG A 327 -9.84 -12.90 -0.56
N GLN A 328 -9.53 -14.15 -0.27
CA GLN A 328 -8.65 -14.97 -1.10
C GLN A 328 -9.35 -15.23 -2.45
N PRO A 329 -8.72 -14.98 -3.61
CA PRO A 329 -9.29 -15.41 -4.88
C PRO A 329 -9.24 -16.94 -4.95
N TYR A 330 -10.37 -17.61 -4.73
CA TYR A 330 -10.49 -19.05 -4.93
C TYR A 330 -11.02 -19.30 -6.35
N TYR A 331 -10.11 -19.54 -7.28
CA TYR A 331 -10.49 -19.94 -8.64
C TYR A 331 -10.71 -21.45 -8.67
N ARG A 332 -11.97 -21.91 -8.54
CA ARG A 332 -12.36 -23.23 -9.08
C ARG A 332 -12.39 -23.13 -10.59
N GLU A 333 -11.34 -23.59 -11.27
CA GLU A 333 -11.53 -24.01 -12.66
C GLU A 333 -12.37 -25.29 -12.65
N ASN A 334 -13.57 -25.21 -13.26
CA ASN A 334 -14.45 -26.35 -13.48
C ASN A 334 -13.79 -27.45 -14.32
#